data_AF-A0A6H2H5B5-F1
#
_entry.id   AF-A0A6H2H5B5-F1
#
_cell.length_a   1.000
_cell.length_b   1.000
_cell.length_c   1.000
_cell.angle_alpha   90.00
_cell.angle_beta   90.00
_cell.angle_gamma   90.00
#
_symmetry.space_group_name_H-M   'P 1'
#
loop_
_entity.id
_entity.type
_entity.pdbx_description
1 polymer ?
#
loop_
_entity_poly.entity_id
_entity_poly.type
_entity_poly.pdbx_seq_one_letter_code
_entity_poly.pdbx_strand_id
1 'polypeptide(L)'
;MAENNQMFNLATAPKPAAQALLQDGLCLLQANELITTLALDAPWSSDWGRLSSAWDRLTPDAHLRDGGHYRQRRHSCFIQDLTTQQLSQVAHRAHWQPTDYNALHGGYERLFEPMESTLAQSDAWTTLLSNLGQLFARVKPAAKWFIEAHQFRIDTTDGVGRPTPEGAHRDGVDFVVVMLVNRRGVKGGETRVFDANGPHGMRFLMQQPLTALLLDDARVIHETTPIQPADGEAPGGYRDTLVLTYRQTGFQAPRIQV
;
A
#
# COMPACT_ATOMS: atom_id res chain seq x y z
N MET A 1 2.16 -19.83 28.50
CA MET A 1 0.91 -19.17 28.91
C MET A 1 0.36 -18.49 27.66
N ALA A 2 -0.75 -18.99 27.13
CA ALA A 2 -1.36 -18.46 25.92
C ALA A 2 -2.04 -17.13 26.26
N GLU A 3 -1.48 -16.02 25.80
CA GLU A 3 -2.15 -14.73 25.91
C GLU A 3 -3.36 -14.71 24.98
N ASN A 4 -4.51 -14.55 25.63
CA ASN A 4 -5.83 -14.49 25.06
C ASN A 4 -5.97 -13.19 24.24
N ASN A 5 -5.59 -13.23 22.97
CA ASN A 5 -5.79 -12.11 22.05
C ASN A 5 -7.26 -12.08 21.62
N GLN A 6 -8.14 -11.61 22.52
CA GLN A 6 -9.51 -11.27 22.17
C GLN A 6 -9.49 -10.06 21.24
N MET A 7 -9.36 -10.34 19.93
CA MET A 7 -9.78 -9.44 18.88
C MET A 7 -11.23 -9.06 19.16
N PHE A 8 -11.49 -7.75 19.34
CA PHE A 8 -12.84 -7.22 19.16
C PHE A 8 -13.19 -7.38 17.67
N ASN A 9 -13.55 -8.59 17.28
CA ASN A 9 -14.29 -8.85 16.05
C ASN A 9 -15.69 -8.31 16.28
N LEU A 10 -15.93 -7.06 15.90
CA LEU A 10 -17.23 -6.77 15.31
C LEU A 10 -17.30 -7.67 14.09
N ALA A 11 -17.94 -8.84 14.25
CA ALA A 11 -18.22 -9.76 13.16
C ALA A 11 -19.25 -9.09 12.25
N THR A 12 -18.80 -8.12 11.45
CA THR A 12 -19.55 -7.62 10.32
C THR A 12 -19.61 -8.76 9.32
N ALA A 13 -20.83 -9.12 8.91
CA ALA A 13 -21.02 -10.12 7.85
C ALA A 13 -20.10 -9.79 6.66
N PRO A 14 -19.47 -10.79 6.02
CA PRO A 14 -18.58 -10.54 4.90
C PRO A 14 -19.32 -9.75 3.81
N LYS A 15 -18.84 -8.54 3.54
CA LYS A 15 -19.37 -7.64 2.51
C LYS A 15 -18.50 -7.74 1.27
N PRO A 16 -19.07 -7.67 0.05
CA PRO A 16 -18.30 -7.40 -1.15
C PRO A 16 -17.43 -6.15 -0.96
N ALA A 17 -16.20 -6.17 -1.45
CA ALA A 17 -15.21 -5.12 -1.18
C ALA A 17 -15.69 -3.69 -1.52
N ALA A 18 -16.39 -3.52 -2.64
CA ALA A 18 -16.96 -2.21 -3.01
C ALA A 18 -18.02 -1.73 -2.00
N GLN A 19 -18.83 -2.65 -1.47
CA GLN A 19 -19.82 -2.33 -0.45
C GLN A 19 -19.16 -1.99 0.90
N ALA A 20 -18.10 -2.72 1.29
CA ALA A 20 -17.32 -2.41 2.49
C ALA A 20 -16.70 -1.00 2.38
N LEU A 21 -16.11 -0.65 1.24
CA LEU A 21 -15.58 0.70 1.01
C LEU A 21 -16.68 1.78 1.06
N LEU A 22 -17.84 1.54 0.42
CA LEU A 22 -18.97 2.47 0.44
C LEU A 22 -19.55 2.68 1.85
N GLN A 23 -19.58 1.65 2.69
CA GLN A 23 -20.21 1.73 4.01
C GLN A 23 -19.23 2.11 5.11
N ASP A 24 -18.05 1.52 5.10
CA ASP A 24 -17.09 1.51 6.21
C ASP A 24 -15.80 2.29 5.88
N GLY A 25 -15.58 2.67 4.63
CA GLY A 25 -14.38 3.39 4.19
C GLY A 25 -13.12 2.53 4.09
N LEU A 26 -13.22 1.23 4.35
CA LEU A 26 -12.10 0.28 4.26
C LEU A 26 -12.59 -1.13 3.92
N CYS A 27 -11.67 -1.97 3.43
CA CYS A 27 -11.88 -3.40 3.28
C CYS A 27 -10.56 -4.15 3.48
N LEU A 28 -10.54 -5.12 4.41
CA LEU A 28 -9.42 -6.05 4.56
C LEU A 28 -9.74 -7.34 3.80
N LEU A 29 -8.90 -7.70 2.83
CA LEU A 29 -9.00 -8.92 2.05
C LEU A 29 -7.83 -9.85 2.42
N GLN A 30 -8.13 -11.07 2.84
CA GLN A 30 -7.13 -12.14 2.90
C GLN A 30 -6.75 -12.61 1.49
N ALA A 31 -5.67 -13.38 1.36
CA ALA A 31 -5.11 -13.79 0.07
C ALA A 31 -6.16 -14.36 -0.92
N ASN A 32 -6.96 -15.33 -0.47
CA ASN A 32 -7.99 -15.95 -1.32
C ASN A 32 -9.14 -14.98 -1.67
N GLU A 33 -9.45 -14.06 -0.75
CA GLU A 33 -10.49 -13.04 -0.95
C GLU A 33 -10.02 -12.00 -1.97
N LEU A 34 -8.74 -11.60 -1.93
CA LEU A 34 -8.14 -10.73 -2.94
C LEU A 34 -8.21 -11.36 -4.33
N ILE A 35 -7.75 -12.61 -4.44
CA ILE A 35 -7.74 -13.38 -5.69
C ILE A 35 -9.16 -13.46 -6.27
N THR A 36 -10.15 -13.80 -5.44
CA THR A 36 -11.54 -13.93 -5.88
C THR A 36 -12.16 -12.56 -6.21
N THR A 37 -11.93 -11.55 -5.37
CA THR A 37 -12.49 -10.20 -5.54
C THR A 37 -12.02 -9.53 -6.82
N LEU A 38 -10.76 -9.76 -7.19
CA LEU A 38 -10.13 -9.19 -8.37
C LEU A 38 -10.11 -10.16 -9.56
N ALA A 39 -10.76 -11.32 -9.45
CA ALA A 39 -10.78 -12.37 -10.48
C ALA A 39 -9.37 -12.70 -11.02
N LEU A 40 -8.39 -12.82 -10.12
CA LEU A 40 -7.02 -13.17 -10.46
C LEU A 40 -6.93 -14.68 -10.66
N ASP A 41 -6.54 -15.11 -11.85
CA ASP A 41 -6.52 -16.52 -12.20
C ASP A 41 -5.25 -17.25 -11.75
N ALA A 42 -5.17 -18.56 -12.03
CA ALA A 42 -4.01 -19.37 -11.69
C ALA A 42 -2.72 -18.90 -12.41
N PRO A 43 -2.74 -18.56 -13.71
CA PRO A 43 -1.62 -17.89 -14.38
C PRO A 43 -1.12 -16.64 -13.64
N TRP A 44 -2.03 -15.74 -13.26
CA TRP A 44 -1.67 -14.54 -12.49
C TRP A 44 -0.92 -14.88 -11.21
N SER A 45 -1.41 -15.88 -10.46
CA SER A 45 -0.80 -16.28 -9.18
C SER A 45 0.62 -16.83 -9.33
N SER A 46 0.86 -17.60 -10.40
CA SER A 46 2.19 -18.13 -10.74
C SER A 46 3.16 -17.00 -11.12
N ASP A 47 2.69 -16.06 -11.95
CA ASP A 47 3.46 -14.90 -12.38
C ASP A 47 3.79 -13.98 -11.22
N TRP A 48 2.80 -13.67 -10.38
CA TRP A 48 2.99 -12.88 -9.17
C TRP A 48 4.05 -13.50 -8.24
N GLY A 49 4.01 -14.82 -8.07
CA GLY A 49 5.02 -15.55 -7.29
C GLY A 49 6.45 -15.25 -7.75
N ARG A 50 6.69 -15.24 -9.07
CA ARG A 50 8.01 -14.92 -9.65
C ARG A 50 8.37 -13.44 -9.50
N LEU A 51 7.40 -12.57 -9.75
CA LEU A 51 7.55 -11.12 -9.73
C LEU A 51 7.81 -10.56 -8.33
N SER A 52 7.31 -11.23 -7.28
CA SER A 52 7.52 -10.82 -5.89
C SER A 52 9.01 -10.72 -5.49
N SER A 53 9.89 -11.45 -6.18
CA SER A 53 11.36 -11.35 -6.01
C SER A 53 11.93 -9.97 -6.33
N ALA A 54 11.19 -9.10 -7.02
CA ALA A 54 11.60 -7.71 -7.24
C ALA A 54 11.82 -6.93 -5.93
N TRP A 55 11.19 -7.34 -4.83
CA TRP A 55 11.44 -6.74 -3.52
C TRP A 55 12.84 -7.01 -2.96
N ASP A 56 13.53 -8.05 -3.44
CA ASP A 56 14.90 -8.36 -3.04
C ASP A 56 15.93 -7.42 -3.69
N ARG A 57 15.51 -6.61 -4.68
CA ARG A 57 16.35 -5.69 -5.46
C ARG A 57 15.91 -4.22 -5.33
N LEU A 58 15.22 -3.90 -4.24
CA LEU A 58 14.93 -2.52 -3.87
C LEU A 58 16.20 -1.78 -3.45
N THR A 59 16.19 -0.47 -3.64
CA THR A 59 17.32 0.43 -3.32
C THR A 59 17.03 1.21 -2.05
N PRO A 60 18.04 1.57 -1.25
CA PRO A 60 17.86 2.41 -0.06
C PRO A 60 17.10 3.72 -0.37
N ASP A 61 16.20 4.12 0.53
CA ASP A 61 15.48 5.39 0.44
C ASP A 61 16.38 6.56 0.86
N ALA A 62 16.88 7.32 -0.11
CA ALA A 62 17.73 8.49 0.11
C ALA A 62 16.99 9.71 0.70
N HIS A 63 15.66 9.66 0.87
CA HIS A 63 14.82 10.77 1.33
C HIS A 63 14.31 10.59 2.78
N LEU A 64 14.81 9.58 3.50
CA LEU A 64 14.58 9.48 4.95
C LEU A 64 15.23 10.67 5.67
N ARG A 65 14.45 11.37 6.51
CA ARG A 65 14.87 12.58 7.24
C ARG A 65 15.15 12.33 8.72
N ASP A 66 14.82 11.16 9.23
CA ASP A 66 15.05 10.75 10.62
C ASP A 66 16.41 10.08 10.83
N GLY A 67 17.24 10.00 9.78
CA GLY A 67 18.56 9.37 9.80
C GLY A 67 18.53 7.85 9.79
N GLY A 68 17.37 7.22 9.58
CA GLY A 68 17.26 5.76 9.47
C GLY A 68 17.76 5.21 8.13
N HIS A 69 18.18 3.94 8.12
CA HIS A 69 18.53 3.20 6.90
C HIS A 69 17.62 1.99 6.65
N TYR A 70 16.54 1.87 7.42
CA TYR A 70 15.65 0.71 7.46
C TYR A 70 14.69 0.58 6.26
N ARG A 71 14.70 1.52 5.31
CA ARG A 71 13.73 1.57 4.20
C ARG A 71 14.42 1.47 2.85
N GLN A 72 13.99 0.49 2.07
CA GLN A 72 14.32 0.38 0.65
C GLN A 72 13.03 0.53 -0.15
N ARG A 73 13.10 1.19 -1.31
CA ARG A 73 11.93 1.42 -2.14
C ARG A 73 12.24 1.64 -3.62
N ARG A 74 11.21 1.44 -4.43
CA ARG A 74 11.14 1.86 -5.84
C ARG A 74 9.76 2.43 -6.12
N HIS A 75 9.64 3.21 -7.19
CA HIS A 75 8.42 3.94 -7.55
C HIS A 75 8.14 3.85 -9.05
N SER A 76 6.85 3.86 -9.41
CA SER A 76 6.40 4.02 -10.78
C SER A 76 5.00 4.64 -10.81
N CYS A 77 4.63 5.25 -11.93
CA CYS A 77 3.36 5.91 -12.14
C CYS A 77 2.65 5.35 -13.37
N PHE A 78 1.32 5.25 -13.29
CA PHE A 78 0.47 4.73 -14.36
C PHE A 78 -0.79 5.59 -14.52
N ILE A 79 -1.37 5.60 -15.71
CA ILE A 79 -2.70 6.13 -15.97
C ILE A 79 -3.57 5.00 -16.46
N GLN A 80 -4.69 4.77 -15.77
CA GLN A 80 -5.75 3.89 -16.22
C GLN A 80 -6.87 4.71 -16.83
N ASP A 81 -7.21 4.45 -18.08
CA ASP A 81 -8.41 4.95 -18.74
C ASP A 81 -9.50 3.88 -18.67
N LEU A 82 -10.56 4.15 -17.92
CA LEU A 82 -11.66 3.21 -17.70
C LEU A 82 -12.64 3.20 -18.88
N THR A 83 -12.60 4.21 -19.75
CA THR A 83 -13.44 4.26 -20.95
C THR A 83 -12.87 3.35 -22.04
N THR A 84 -11.55 3.37 -22.22
CA THR A 84 -10.85 2.51 -23.19
C THR A 84 -10.36 1.20 -22.59
N GLN A 85 -10.48 1.03 -21.26
CA GLN A 85 -9.95 -0.10 -20.48
C GLN A 85 -8.43 -0.30 -20.66
N GLN A 86 -7.68 0.80 -20.84
CA GLN A 86 -6.24 0.76 -21.03
C GLN A 86 -5.51 1.22 -19.77
N LEU A 87 -4.45 0.51 -19.41
CA LEU A 87 -3.46 0.93 -18.43
C LEU A 87 -2.15 1.27 -19.14
N SER A 88 -1.58 2.43 -18.86
CA SER A 88 -0.32 2.88 -19.45
C SER A 88 0.63 3.34 -18.36
N GLN A 89 1.88 2.87 -18.41
CA GLN A 89 2.94 3.44 -17.59
C GLN A 89 3.28 4.84 -18.14
N VAL A 90 3.45 5.83 -17.27
CA VAL A 90 3.88 7.17 -17.67
C VAL A 90 5.38 7.36 -17.48
N ALA A 91 5.93 8.45 -18.01
CA ALA A 91 7.32 8.83 -17.77
C ALA A 91 7.61 8.90 -16.27
N HIS A 92 8.80 8.43 -15.88
CA HIS A 92 9.23 8.46 -14.49
C HIS A 92 9.18 9.88 -13.93
N ARG A 93 8.64 10.03 -12.72
CA ARG A 93 8.36 11.34 -12.13
C ARG A 93 8.55 11.28 -10.62
N ALA A 94 8.80 12.44 -10.03
CA ALA A 94 8.90 12.55 -8.59
C ALA A 94 7.55 12.29 -7.92
N HIS A 95 7.62 11.69 -6.72
CA HIS A 95 6.51 11.62 -5.80
C HIS A 95 6.44 12.90 -4.97
N TRP A 96 5.25 13.45 -4.81
CA TRP A 96 5.02 14.68 -4.02
C TRP A 96 3.78 14.52 -3.16
N GLN A 97 3.89 14.91 -1.90
CA GLN A 97 2.76 15.02 -0.97
C GLN A 97 2.81 16.40 -0.31
N PRO A 98 1.66 17.05 -0.04
CA PRO A 98 1.63 18.27 0.76
C PRO A 98 1.97 17.95 2.23
N THR A 99 2.44 18.96 2.96
CA THR A 99 2.72 18.84 4.40
C THR A 99 1.47 18.51 5.22
N ASP A 100 0.28 18.90 4.75
CA ASP A 100 -1.00 18.63 5.41
C ASP A 100 -1.33 17.13 5.47
N TYR A 101 -0.79 16.33 4.54
CA TYR A 101 -0.98 14.88 4.51
C TYR A 101 0.26 14.11 4.97
N ASN A 102 1.46 14.68 4.76
CA ASN A 102 2.71 14.11 5.25
C ASN A 102 3.54 15.19 5.96
N ALA A 103 3.35 15.35 7.27
CA ALA A 103 4.03 16.40 8.03
C ALA A 103 5.57 16.22 8.04
N LEU A 104 6.06 14.98 7.99
CA LEU A 104 7.49 14.67 8.09
C LEU A 104 8.24 14.82 6.76
N HIS A 105 7.58 14.44 5.65
CA HIS A 105 8.20 14.36 4.33
C HIS A 105 7.46 15.09 3.22
N GLY A 106 6.41 15.86 3.54
CA GLY A 106 5.67 16.67 2.57
C GLY A 106 6.39 17.95 2.17
N GLY A 107 5.86 18.62 1.15
CA GLY A 107 6.31 19.94 0.71
C GLY A 107 7.53 19.95 -0.22
N TYR A 108 8.04 18.79 -0.64
CA TYR A 108 9.11 18.69 -1.63
C TYR A 108 8.96 17.44 -2.50
N GLU A 109 9.57 17.50 -3.69
CA GLU A 109 9.56 16.42 -4.66
C GLU A 109 10.63 15.38 -4.32
N ARG A 110 10.23 14.11 -4.29
CA ARG A 110 11.12 12.96 -4.03
C ARG A 110 11.20 12.10 -5.27
N LEU A 111 12.33 12.19 -5.96
CA LEU A 111 12.64 11.27 -7.05
C LEU A 111 13.22 9.99 -6.44
N PHE A 112 12.46 8.90 -6.51
CA PHE A 112 12.91 7.57 -6.11
C PHE A 112 13.40 6.79 -7.32
N GLU A 113 14.12 5.69 -7.08
CA GLU A 113 14.54 4.77 -8.14
C GLU A 113 13.31 4.16 -8.85
N PRO A 114 13.36 4.01 -10.19
CA PRO A 114 12.25 3.45 -10.94
C PRO A 114 12.05 1.97 -10.63
N MET A 115 10.81 1.50 -10.72
CA MET A 115 10.46 0.08 -10.69
C MET A 115 11.15 -0.68 -11.84
N GLU A 116 11.54 -1.94 -11.61
CA GLU A 116 12.11 -2.79 -12.66
C GLU A 116 11.08 -2.99 -13.80
N SER A 117 11.53 -2.88 -15.05
CA SER A 117 10.67 -2.98 -16.24
C SER A 117 9.97 -4.34 -16.32
N THR A 118 10.65 -5.42 -15.93
CA THR A 118 10.11 -6.78 -15.87
C THR A 118 8.87 -6.88 -14.98
N LEU A 119 8.81 -6.10 -13.90
CA LEU A 119 7.62 -5.99 -13.05
C LEU A 119 6.59 -5.05 -13.66
N ALA A 120 7.01 -3.81 -13.96
CA ALA A 120 6.11 -2.72 -14.37
C ALA A 120 5.39 -2.98 -15.71
N GLN A 121 5.94 -3.85 -16.57
CA GLN A 121 5.40 -4.20 -17.89
C GLN A 121 4.76 -5.60 -17.94
N SER A 122 4.68 -6.30 -16.81
CA SER A 122 4.09 -7.65 -16.78
C SER A 122 2.56 -7.63 -16.85
N ASP A 123 1.98 -8.70 -17.41
CA ASP A 123 0.52 -8.87 -17.48
C ASP A 123 -0.09 -9.00 -16.08
N ALA A 124 0.58 -9.69 -15.16
CA ALA A 124 0.13 -9.83 -13.78
C ALA A 124 0.06 -8.47 -13.06
N TRP A 125 1.06 -7.60 -13.26
CA TRP A 125 1.04 -6.24 -12.74
C TRP A 125 -0.11 -5.41 -13.34
N THR A 126 -0.24 -5.46 -14.66
CA THR A 126 -1.30 -4.74 -15.39
C THR A 126 -2.69 -5.17 -14.93
N THR A 127 -2.90 -6.46 -14.75
CA THR A 127 -4.17 -7.06 -14.28
C THR A 127 -4.49 -6.59 -12.85
N LEU A 128 -3.51 -6.64 -11.94
CA LEU A 128 -3.70 -6.21 -10.55
C LEU A 128 -4.14 -4.74 -10.48
N LEU A 129 -3.39 -3.84 -11.13
CA LEU A 129 -3.68 -2.40 -11.11
C LEU A 129 -5.03 -2.09 -11.76
N SER A 130 -5.32 -2.75 -12.89
CA SER A 130 -6.54 -2.50 -13.65
C SER A 130 -7.79 -2.95 -12.89
N ASN A 131 -7.75 -4.15 -12.29
CA ASN A 131 -8.91 -4.73 -11.60
C ASN A 131 -9.20 -3.98 -10.29
N LEU A 132 -8.16 -3.51 -9.58
CA LEU A 132 -8.33 -2.60 -8.44
C LEU A 132 -8.99 -1.28 -8.85
N GLY A 133 -8.53 -0.65 -9.94
CA GLY A 133 -9.13 0.61 -10.40
C GLY A 133 -10.57 0.45 -10.91
N GLN A 134 -10.92 -0.69 -11.52
CA GLN A 134 -12.31 -1.03 -11.84
C GLN A 134 -13.15 -1.22 -10.58
N LEU A 135 -12.61 -1.87 -9.54
CA LEU A 135 -13.28 -2.01 -8.25
C LEU A 135 -13.55 -0.64 -7.63
N PHE A 136 -12.56 0.25 -7.62
CA PHE A 136 -12.70 1.61 -7.09
C PHE A 136 -13.70 2.46 -7.88
N ALA A 137 -13.78 2.27 -9.21
CA ALA A 137 -14.77 2.96 -10.04
C ALA A 137 -16.24 2.60 -9.68
N ARG A 138 -16.47 1.43 -9.05
CA ARG A 138 -17.79 1.06 -8.50
C ARG A 138 -18.13 1.80 -7.20
N VAL A 139 -17.12 2.28 -6.48
CA VAL A 139 -17.26 3.05 -5.23
C VAL A 139 -17.37 4.53 -5.55
N LYS A 140 -16.47 5.03 -6.40
CA LYS A 140 -16.43 6.42 -6.85
C LYS A 140 -16.24 6.45 -8.38
N PRO A 141 -17.30 6.75 -9.15
CA PRO A 141 -17.21 6.79 -10.60
C PRO A 141 -16.12 7.74 -11.10
N ALA A 142 -15.25 7.20 -11.96
CA ALA A 142 -14.16 7.93 -12.58
C ALA A 142 -13.99 7.50 -14.04
N ALA A 143 -13.58 8.43 -14.90
CA ALA A 143 -13.17 8.10 -16.26
C ALA A 143 -11.70 7.64 -16.32
N LYS A 144 -10.88 8.15 -15.40
CA LYS A 144 -9.44 7.87 -15.33
C LYS A 144 -8.96 7.79 -13.89
N TRP A 145 -7.94 6.97 -13.68
CA TRP A 145 -7.14 6.95 -12.46
C TRP A 145 -5.68 7.30 -12.77
N PHE A 146 -5.12 8.17 -11.95
CA PHE A 146 -3.69 8.43 -11.86
C PHE A 146 -3.15 7.62 -10.70
N ILE A 147 -2.30 6.65 -11.00
CA ILE A 147 -1.90 5.60 -10.08
C ILE A 147 -0.42 5.74 -9.75
N GLU A 148 -0.07 5.90 -8.47
CA GLU A 148 1.31 5.73 -8.05
C GLU A 148 1.50 4.38 -7.34
N ALA A 149 2.57 3.68 -7.70
CA ALA A 149 2.94 2.41 -7.12
C ALA A 149 4.27 2.55 -6.38
N HIS A 150 4.26 2.18 -5.10
CA HIS A 150 5.41 2.24 -4.21
C HIS A 150 5.72 0.83 -3.70
N GLN A 151 6.89 0.32 -4.06
CA GLN A 151 7.43 -0.88 -3.44
C GLN A 151 8.19 -0.47 -2.19
N PHE A 152 7.93 -1.15 -1.08
CA PHE A 152 8.65 -0.93 0.17
C PHE A 152 9.17 -2.23 0.74
N ARG A 153 10.43 -2.21 1.17
CA ARG A 153 10.97 -3.11 2.18
C ARG A 153 11.33 -2.27 3.40
N ILE A 154 10.77 -2.65 4.55
CA ILE A 154 11.20 -2.15 5.86
C ILE A 154 11.95 -3.29 6.53
N ASP A 155 13.20 -3.06 6.90
CA ASP A 155 14.04 -4.05 7.56
C ASP A 155 14.38 -3.68 9.00
N THR A 156 15.04 -4.63 9.68
CA THR A 156 15.46 -4.53 11.07
C THR A 156 16.98 -4.66 11.21
N THR A 157 17.73 -4.34 10.16
CA THR A 157 19.21 -4.43 10.17
C THR A 157 19.79 -3.56 11.28
N ASP A 158 19.26 -2.35 11.45
CA ASP A 158 19.63 -1.41 12.52
C ASP A 158 18.71 -1.50 13.76
N GLY A 159 18.04 -2.64 13.94
CA GLY A 159 17.19 -2.91 15.10
C GLY A 159 15.71 -2.57 14.90
N VAL A 160 15.34 -1.31 14.72
CA VAL A 160 13.92 -0.91 14.60
C VAL A 160 13.61 -0.35 13.22
N GLY A 161 12.71 -1.01 12.50
CA GLY A 161 12.18 -0.51 11.23
C GLY A 161 10.89 0.27 11.44
N ARG A 162 10.75 1.44 10.82
CA ARG A 162 9.58 2.33 11.00
C ARG A 162 8.85 2.57 9.68
N PRO A 163 7.77 1.83 9.39
CA PRO A 163 7.03 2.00 8.14
C PRO A 163 6.44 3.42 7.98
N THR A 164 5.79 3.92 9.03
CA THR A 164 5.07 5.21 9.07
C THR A 164 5.60 6.06 10.24
N PRO A 165 6.82 6.66 10.12
CA PRO A 165 7.44 7.43 11.20
C PRO A 165 6.61 8.67 11.62
N GLU A 166 5.76 9.17 10.74
CA GLU A 166 4.81 10.27 10.98
C GLU A 166 3.58 9.89 11.82
N GLY A 167 3.31 8.60 12.03
CA GLY A 167 2.09 8.10 12.68
C GLY A 167 0.91 7.98 11.73
N ALA A 168 -0.31 7.99 12.30
CA ALA A 168 -1.55 7.87 11.52
C ALA A 168 -1.73 9.05 10.55
N HIS A 169 -1.89 8.73 9.27
CA HIS A 169 -1.94 9.74 8.19
C HIS A 169 -2.93 9.36 7.09
N ARG A 170 -3.03 10.28 6.11
CA ARG A 170 -3.67 10.11 4.81
C ARG A 170 -2.64 10.31 3.72
N ASP A 171 -2.89 9.72 2.55
CA ASP A 171 -2.02 9.91 1.39
C ASP A 171 -2.41 11.14 0.56
N GLY A 172 -3.62 11.65 0.72
CA GLY A 172 -4.19 12.79 -0.02
C GLY A 172 -4.69 12.41 -1.42
N VAL A 173 -5.16 11.18 -1.56
CA VAL A 173 -5.63 10.58 -2.81
C VAL A 173 -7.10 10.15 -2.67
N ASP A 174 -7.65 9.40 -3.63
CA ASP A 174 -9.01 8.89 -3.53
C ASP A 174 -9.02 7.52 -2.84
N PHE A 175 -8.15 6.60 -3.27
CA PHE A 175 -8.04 5.28 -2.67
C PHE A 175 -6.59 4.85 -2.47
N VAL A 176 -6.36 4.07 -1.42
CA VAL A 176 -5.06 3.47 -1.09
C VAL A 176 -5.21 1.96 -0.97
N VAL A 177 -4.22 1.24 -1.47
CA VAL A 177 -4.05 -0.20 -1.26
C VAL A 177 -2.74 -0.43 -0.55
N VAL A 178 -2.78 -1.11 0.60
CA VAL A 178 -1.58 -1.64 1.26
C VAL A 178 -1.65 -3.16 1.18
N MET A 179 -0.80 -3.76 0.34
CA MET A 179 -0.74 -5.21 0.15
C MET A 179 0.55 -5.78 0.73
N LEU A 180 0.45 -6.82 1.55
CA LEU A 180 1.60 -7.54 2.05
C LEU A 180 2.19 -8.42 0.94
N VAL A 181 3.47 -8.23 0.66
CA VAL A 181 4.21 -9.04 -0.33
C VAL A 181 4.97 -10.15 0.38
N ASN A 182 5.69 -9.82 1.44
CA ASN A 182 6.45 -10.78 2.22
C ASN A 182 6.68 -10.25 3.65
N ARG A 183 6.95 -11.16 4.58
CA ARG A 183 7.32 -10.82 5.95
C ARG A 183 8.14 -11.96 6.52
N ARG A 184 9.31 -11.65 7.09
CA ARG A 184 10.23 -12.67 7.63
C ARG A 184 10.95 -12.17 8.86
N GLY A 185 11.02 -13.02 9.90
CA GLY A 185 11.90 -12.80 11.05
C GLY A 185 11.60 -11.54 11.88
N VAL A 186 10.36 -11.02 11.83
CA VAL A 186 9.99 -9.78 12.52
C VAL A 186 8.69 -9.90 13.33
N LYS A 187 8.67 -9.21 14.48
CA LYS A 187 7.47 -8.89 15.27
C LYS A 187 7.07 -7.41 15.07
N GLY A 188 5.90 -7.01 15.55
CA GLY A 188 5.36 -5.66 15.32
C GLY A 188 4.77 -5.50 13.91
N GLY A 189 4.70 -4.29 13.35
CA GLY A 189 4.09 -4.08 12.04
C GLY A 189 2.58 -4.34 11.99
N GLU A 190 1.92 -4.18 13.13
CA GLU A 190 0.46 -4.11 13.24
C GLU A 190 -0.04 -2.88 12.47
N THR A 191 -1.03 -3.09 11.60
CA THR A 191 -1.74 -2.02 10.90
C THR A 191 -2.87 -1.53 11.79
N ARG A 192 -3.04 -0.20 11.85
CA ARG A 192 -4.16 0.45 12.54
C ARG A 192 -4.86 1.39 11.57
N VAL A 193 -6.18 1.36 11.57
CA VAL A 193 -7.03 2.21 10.74
C VAL A 193 -8.06 2.86 11.64
N PHE A 194 -8.23 4.16 11.52
CA PHE A 194 -9.16 4.95 12.31
C PHE A 194 -10.12 5.69 11.39
N ASP A 195 -11.38 5.80 11.80
CA ASP A 195 -12.32 6.73 11.19
C ASP A 195 -11.77 8.15 11.38
N ALA A 196 -11.70 8.91 10.30
CA ALA A 196 -11.18 10.27 10.37
C ALA A 196 -12.15 11.26 11.01
N ASN A 197 -13.44 10.91 11.07
CA ASN A 197 -14.49 11.75 11.63
C ASN A 197 -15.17 11.11 12.86
N GLY A 198 -14.54 10.09 13.45
CA GLY A 198 -15.14 9.32 14.54
C GLY A 198 -14.11 8.62 15.43
N PRO A 199 -14.55 8.08 16.59
CA PRO A 199 -13.66 7.42 17.54
C PRO A 199 -13.37 5.96 17.17
N HIS A 200 -13.99 5.44 16.10
CA HIS A 200 -13.89 4.03 15.74
C HIS A 200 -12.54 3.75 15.08
N GLY A 201 -11.97 2.59 15.38
CA GLY A 201 -10.77 2.11 14.72
C GLY A 201 -10.64 0.60 14.83
N MET A 202 -9.77 0.06 13.99
CA MET A 202 -9.41 -1.35 13.99
C MET A 202 -7.91 -1.52 13.91
N ARG A 203 -7.44 -2.65 14.44
CA ARG A 203 -6.03 -3.04 14.38
C ARG A 203 -5.93 -4.51 14.05
N PHE A 204 -4.96 -4.85 13.22
CA PHE A 204 -4.73 -6.23 12.79
C PHE A 204 -3.30 -6.40 12.29
N LEU A 205 -2.81 -7.63 12.34
CA LEU A 205 -1.50 -7.99 11.80
C LEU A 205 -1.68 -8.70 10.46
N MET A 206 -1.13 -8.13 9.39
CA MET A 206 -1.04 -8.80 8.09
C MET A 206 0.09 -9.82 8.14
N GLN A 207 -0.25 -11.11 8.06
CA GLN A 207 0.70 -12.22 8.20
C GLN A 207 0.90 -13.00 6.90
N GLN A 208 -0.14 -13.12 6.07
CA GLN A 208 -0.10 -13.89 4.83
C GLN A 208 0.22 -12.98 3.64
N PRO A 209 1.16 -13.34 2.76
CA PRO A 209 1.31 -12.67 1.46
C PRO A 209 -0.04 -12.57 0.74
N LEU A 210 -0.26 -11.47 0.01
CA LEU A 210 -1.53 -11.12 -0.65
C LEU A 210 -2.68 -10.74 0.29
N THR A 211 -2.47 -10.68 1.62
CA THR A 211 -3.39 -9.89 2.44
C THR A 211 -3.32 -8.43 1.99
N ALA A 212 -4.46 -7.80 1.71
CA ALA A 212 -4.56 -6.44 1.20
C ALA A 212 -5.58 -5.62 1.98
N LEU A 213 -5.19 -4.42 2.36
CA LEU A 213 -6.06 -3.41 2.94
C LEU A 213 -6.39 -2.37 1.85
N LEU A 214 -7.67 -2.22 1.54
CA LEU A 214 -8.20 -1.18 0.67
C LEU A 214 -8.78 -0.06 1.54
N LEU A 215 -8.49 1.20 1.20
CA LEU A 215 -8.90 2.37 1.97
C LEU A 215 -9.52 3.41 1.05
N ASP A 216 -10.64 4.00 1.48
CA ASP A 216 -11.11 5.30 1.03
C ASP A 216 -10.36 6.37 1.83
N ASP A 217 -9.35 6.99 1.20
CA ASP A 217 -8.39 7.87 1.87
C ASP A 217 -9.06 9.14 2.43
N ALA A 218 -10.23 9.51 1.90
CA ALA A 218 -11.01 10.64 2.40
C ALA A 218 -11.81 10.31 3.68
N ARG A 219 -11.93 9.03 4.05
CA ARG A 219 -12.77 8.58 5.17
C ARG A 219 -11.99 8.03 6.36
N VAL A 220 -10.80 7.50 6.13
CA VAL A 220 -9.98 6.90 7.19
C VAL A 220 -8.59 7.50 7.26
N ILE A 221 -7.90 7.27 8.36
CA ILE A 221 -6.45 7.48 8.51
C ILE A 221 -5.82 6.17 8.94
N HIS A 222 -4.56 5.94 8.60
CA HIS A 222 -3.92 4.66 8.91
C HIS A 222 -2.45 4.82 9.31
N GLU A 223 -1.96 3.86 10.08
CA GLU A 223 -0.54 3.70 10.42
C GLU A 223 -0.14 2.23 10.41
N THR A 224 1.17 1.99 10.37
CA THR A 224 1.74 0.68 10.68
C THR A 224 2.79 0.85 11.77
N THR A 225 2.58 0.14 12.89
CA THR A 225 3.53 0.17 14.02
C THR A 225 4.94 -0.25 13.60
N PRO A 226 5.98 0.17 14.33
CA PRO A 226 7.34 -0.28 14.05
C PRO A 226 7.48 -1.82 14.05
N ILE A 227 8.45 -2.31 13.29
CA ILE A 227 8.88 -3.71 13.31
C ILE A 227 10.20 -3.87 14.07
N GLN A 228 10.39 -5.04 14.67
CA GLN A 228 11.61 -5.45 15.38
C GLN A 228 11.94 -6.90 15.01
N PRO A 229 13.19 -7.36 15.20
CA PRO A 229 13.53 -8.77 15.08
C PRO A 229 12.59 -9.60 15.96
N ALA A 230 12.13 -10.74 15.45
CA ALA A 230 11.37 -11.69 16.25
C ALA A 230 12.26 -12.27 17.37
N ASP A 231 11.62 -12.79 18.42
CA ASP A 231 12.37 -13.31 19.56
C ASP A 231 13.24 -14.50 19.15
N GLY A 232 14.55 -14.42 19.44
CA GLY A 232 15.52 -15.43 19.05
C GLY A 232 16.05 -15.34 17.62
N GLU A 233 15.59 -14.36 16.82
CA GLU A 233 16.12 -14.08 15.48
C GLU A 233 17.23 -13.02 15.53
N ALA A 234 18.20 -13.13 14.63
CA ALA A 234 19.20 -12.09 14.42
C ALA A 234 18.58 -10.87 13.69
N PRO A 235 19.16 -9.66 13.84
CA PRO A 235 18.80 -8.50 13.02
C PRO A 235 18.85 -8.82 11.51
N GLY A 236 17.98 -8.17 10.74
CA GLY A 236 17.87 -8.39 9.28
C GLY A 236 16.59 -9.08 8.82
N GLY A 237 15.62 -9.30 9.72
CA GLY A 237 14.23 -9.57 9.34
C GLY A 237 13.60 -8.35 8.64
N TYR A 238 12.54 -8.57 7.86
CA TYR A 238 11.90 -7.53 7.05
C TYR A 238 10.40 -7.71 6.86
N ARG A 239 9.74 -6.63 6.43
CA ARG A 239 8.35 -6.57 5.97
C ARG A 239 8.31 -5.85 4.62
N ASP A 240 7.78 -6.55 3.63
CA ASP A 240 7.62 -6.08 2.26
C ASP A 240 6.16 -5.74 1.98
N THR A 241 5.93 -4.55 1.45
CA THR A 241 4.60 -4.11 1.02
C THR A 241 4.63 -3.46 -0.34
N LEU A 242 3.51 -3.61 -1.04
CA LEU A 242 3.12 -2.79 -2.17
C LEU A 242 2.07 -1.77 -1.70
N VAL A 243 2.36 -0.49 -1.89
CA VAL A 243 1.39 0.58 -1.71
C VAL A 243 0.98 1.11 -3.08
N LEU A 244 -0.31 1.06 -3.39
CA LEU A 244 -0.89 1.65 -4.60
C LEU A 244 -1.82 2.79 -4.18
N THR A 245 -1.72 3.91 -4.88
CA THR A 245 -2.60 5.06 -4.66
C THR A 245 -3.34 5.38 -5.95
N TYR A 246 -4.63 5.67 -5.87
CA TYR A 246 -5.48 6.01 -7.00
C TYR A 246 -6.04 7.40 -6.79
N ARG A 247 -5.83 8.29 -7.76
CA ARG A 247 -6.34 9.67 -7.73
C ARG A 247 -7.05 10.03 -9.03
N GLN A 248 -8.24 10.63 -8.96
CA GLN A 248 -9.06 10.95 -10.13
C GLN A 248 -8.61 12.25 -10.82
N THR A 249 -8.05 13.18 -10.06
CA THR A 249 -7.82 14.57 -10.46
C THR A 249 -6.38 14.87 -10.88
N GLY A 250 -5.65 13.86 -11.38
CA GLY A 250 -4.23 13.95 -11.70
C GLY A 250 -3.33 13.30 -10.65
N PHE A 251 -2.05 13.18 -10.93
CA PHE A 251 -1.06 12.90 -9.88
C PHE A 251 -0.99 14.06 -8.88
N GLN A 252 -0.63 13.78 -7.63
CA GLN A 252 -0.28 14.84 -6.70
C GLN A 252 0.99 15.56 -7.19
N ALA A 253 0.94 16.89 -7.22
CA ALA A 253 2.02 17.76 -7.67
C ALA A 253 1.93 19.12 -6.96
N PRO A 254 3.05 19.87 -6.84
CA PRO A 254 3.04 21.22 -6.30
C PRO A 254 2.02 22.11 -7.01
N ARG A 255 1.30 22.97 -6.27
CA ARG A 255 0.51 24.04 -6.91
C ARG A 255 1.48 25.02 -7.57
N ILE A 256 1.34 25.22 -8.87
CA ILE A 256 2.00 26.33 -9.56
C ILE A 256 1.33 27.61 -9.02
N GLN A 257 2.06 28.43 -8.28
CA GLN A 257 1.62 29.81 -8.03
C GLN A 257 1.69 30.54 -9.38
N VAL A 258 0.53 30.89 -9.93
CA VAL A 258 0.39 31.78 -11.09
C VAL A 258 0.27 33.20 -10.57
#